data_AF-A0A962AXI2-F1
#
_entry.id   AF-A0A962AXI2-F1
#
_cell.length_a   1.000
_cell.length_b   1.000
_cell.length_c   1.000
_cell.angle_alpha   90.00
_cell.angle_beta   90.00
_cell.angle_gamma   90.00
#
_symmetry.space_group_name_H-M   'P 1'
#
loop_
_entity.id
_entity.type
_entity.pdbx_description
1 polymer ?
#
loop_
_entity_poly.entity_id
_entity_poly.type
_entity_poly.pdbx_seq_one_letter_code
_entity_poly.pdbx_strand_id
1 'polypeptide(L)'
;MTDLVPNIWTFLALTLVIGGAGAFVTGHAMAQTWRGRWKAVAYMIPLTAAVRFLHYALFDESSDLAHAAPTFVLLTALALAGFAYARGRQMQAQYPWLSD
;
A
#
# COMPACT_ATOMS: atom_id res chain seq x y z
N MET A 1 10.25 24.26 10.67
CA MET A 1 8.94 23.78 10.17
C MET A 1 9.21 22.42 9.58
N THR A 2 8.71 21.34 10.19
CA THR A 2 9.00 19.96 9.76
C THR A 2 8.12 19.62 8.57
N ASP A 3 8.71 19.61 7.38
CA ASP A 3 7.99 19.14 6.20
C ASP A 3 7.74 17.63 6.35
N LEU A 4 6.46 17.24 6.41
CA LEU A 4 6.01 15.85 6.46
C LEU A 4 6.41 15.08 5.20
N VAL A 5 6.69 15.81 4.12
CA VAL A 5 7.21 15.32 2.85
C VAL A 5 8.43 16.17 2.51
N PRO A 6 9.66 15.73 2.88
CA PRO A 6 10.87 16.52 2.72
C PRO A 6 11.20 16.77 1.24
N ASN A 7 10.96 15.77 0.39
CA ASN A 7 11.20 15.85 -1.03
C ASN A 7 10.06 15.14 -1.79
N ILE A 8 9.34 15.92 -2.60
CA ILE A 8 8.16 15.42 -3.32
C ILE A 8 8.53 14.37 -4.39
N TRP A 9 9.71 14.49 -5.01
CA TRP A 9 10.13 13.59 -6.09
C TRP A 9 10.53 12.22 -5.57
N THR A 10 11.28 12.19 -4.46
CA THR A 10 11.64 10.94 -3.77
C THR A 10 10.39 10.26 -3.24
N PHE A 11 9.48 11.03 -2.65
CA PHE A 11 8.19 10.53 -2.18
C PHE A 11 7.37 9.91 -3.32
N LEU A 12 7.24 10.58 -4.45
CA LEU A 12 6.52 10.03 -5.61
C LEU A 12 7.21 8.78 -6.17
N ALA A 13 8.52 8.80 -6.37
CA ALA A 13 9.24 7.66 -6.95
C ALA A 13 9.26 6.44 -6.01
N LEU A 14 9.69 6.61 -4.76
CA LEU A 14 9.82 5.50 -3.81
C LEU A 14 8.47 5.08 -3.24
N THR A 15 7.65 6.04 -2.80
CA THR A 15 6.40 5.72 -2.09
C THR A 15 5.27 5.42 -3.07
N LEU A 16 5.03 6.27 -4.06
CA LEU A 16 3.89 6.08 -4.95
C LEU A 16 4.15 5.01 -6.01
N VAL A 17 5.30 5.04 -6.68
CA VAL A 17 5.60 4.07 -7.76
C VAL A 17 6.00 2.72 -7.17
N ILE A 18 7.07 2.64 -6.39
CA ILE A 18 7.58 1.35 -5.90
C ILE A 18 6.70 0.82 -4.76
N GLY A 19 6.55 1.60 -3.69
CA GLY A 19 5.74 1.23 -2.53
C GLY A 19 4.28 1.01 -2.90
N GLY A 20 3.70 1.93 -3.67
CA GLY A 20 2.30 1.92 -4.04
C GLY A 20 1.93 0.79 -4.99
N ALA A 21 2.75 0.50 -6.01
CA ALA A 21 2.56 -0.68 -6.85
C ALA A 21 2.66 -1.97 -6.02
N GLY A 22 3.68 -2.06 -5.15
CA GLY A 22 3.84 -3.20 -4.24
C GLY A 22 2.65 -3.39 -3.30
N ALA A 23 2.11 -2.31 -2.75
CA ALA A 23 0.94 -2.31 -1.88
C ALA A 23 -0.32 -2.77 -2.63
N PHE A 24 -0.57 -2.23 -3.82
CA PHE A 24 -1.70 -2.62 -4.66
C PHE A 24 -1.65 -4.11 -5.03
N VAL A 25 -0.49 -4.60 -5.49
CA VAL A 25 -0.30 -6.02 -5.85
C VAL A 25 -0.46 -6.92 -4.62
N THR A 26 0.06 -6.52 -3.47
CA THR A 26 -0.10 -7.27 -2.22
C THR A 26 -1.56 -7.34 -1.79
N GLY A 27 -2.29 -6.22 -1.85
CA GLY A 27 -3.72 -6.16 -1.57
C GLY A 27 -4.54 -7.04 -2.53
N HIS A 28 -4.22 -6.98 -3.82
CA HIS A 28 -4.80 -7.83 -4.85
C HIS A 28 -4.57 -9.32 -4.57
N ALA A 29 -3.33 -9.72 -4.29
CA ALA A 29 -2.97 -11.10 -3.98
C ALA A 29 -3.66 -11.62 -2.70
N MET A 30 -3.80 -10.77 -1.67
CA MET A 30 -4.50 -11.15 -0.44
C MET A 30 -5.98 -11.43 -0.68
N ALA A 31 -6.65 -10.64 -1.53
CA ALA A 31 -8.04 -10.89 -1.91
C ALA A 31 -8.23 -12.23 -2.65
N GLN A 32 -7.24 -12.66 -3.45
CA GLN A 32 -7.32 -13.94 -4.17
C GLN A 32 -7.54 -15.14 -3.24
N THR A 33 -7.01 -15.06 -2.02
CA THR A 33 -7.11 -16.13 -1.00
C THR A 33 -8.39 -16.09 -0.17
N TRP A 34 -9.36 -15.20 -0.49
CA TRP A 34 -10.60 -14.99 0.29
C TRP A 34 -10.36 -14.64 1.78
N ARG A 35 -9.14 -14.22 2.13
CA ARG A 35 -8.75 -13.89 3.50
C ARG A 35 -9.33 -12.54 3.92
N GLY A 36 -9.51 -12.37 5.23
CA GLY A 36 -10.02 -11.14 5.83
C GLY A 36 -9.16 -9.91 5.50
N ARG A 37 -9.83 -8.77 5.24
CA ARG A 37 -9.24 -7.47 4.88
C ARG A 37 -8.14 -7.00 5.82
N TRP A 38 -8.22 -7.36 7.11
CA TRP A 38 -7.23 -6.96 8.11
C TRP A 38 -5.82 -7.46 7.76
N LYS A 39 -5.70 -8.64 7.12
CA LYS A 39 -4.38 -9.20 6.76
C LYS A 39 -3.68 -8.29 5.76
N ALA A 40 -4.39 -7.76 4.77
CA ALA A 40 -3.83 -6.82 3.80
C ALA A 40 -3.27 -5.57 4.50
N VAL A 41 -3.96 -5.05 5.52
CA VAL A 41 -3.48 -3.91 6.32
C VAL A 41 -2.26 -4.29 7.15
N ALA A 42 -2.26 -5.46 7.80
CA ALA A 42 -1.12 -5.92 8.59
C ALA A 42 0.16 -6.07 7.75
N TYR A 43 0.04 -6.53 6.51
CA TYR A 43 1.19 -6.62 5.57
C TYR A 43 1.73 -5.25 5.14
N MET A 44 0.99 -4.15 5.33
CA MET A 44 1.50 -2.80 5.05
C MET A 44 2.47 -2.30 6.11
N ILE A 45 2.49 -2.89 7.31
CA ILE A 45 3.45 -2.53 8.36
C ILE A 45 4.90 -2.79 7.89
N PRO A 46 5.29 -4.03 7.53
CA PRO A 46 6.64 -4.27 7.05
C PRO A 46 6.92 -3.59 5.71
N LEU A 47 5.92 -3.42 4.84
CA LEU A 47 6.10 -2.71 3.58
C LEU A 47 6.41 -1.22 3.79
N THR A 48 5.72 -0.57 4.73
CA THR A 48 6.00 0.82 5.11
C THR A 48 7.40 0.95 5.69
N ALA A 49 7.80 0.02 6.57
CA ALA A 49 9.15 -0.01 7.11
C ALA A 49 10.20 -0.15 6.01
N ALA A 50 9.99 -1.01 5.02
CA ALA A 50 10.87 -1.16 3.87
C ALA A 50 10.97 0.11 3.01
N VAL A 51 9.83 0.77 2.73
CA VAL A 51 9.81 2.02 1.96
C VAL A 51 10.50 3.15 2.74
N ARG A 52 10.25 3.28 4.05
CA ARG A 52 10.92 4.28 4.90
C ARG A 52 12.42 4.02 5.00
N PHE A 53 12.82 2.76 5.12
CA PHE A 53 14.24 2.37 5.06
C PHE A 53 14.89 2.82 3.75
N LEU A 54 14.22 2.72 2.60
CA LEU A 54 14.74 3.25 1.34
C LEU A 54 14.88 4.78 1.34
N HIS A 55 13.92 5.52 1.92
CA HIS A 55 14.04 6.99 2.01
C HIS A 55 15.24 7.39 2.87
N TYR A 56 15.47 6.69 3.98
CA TYR A 56 16.65 6.89 4.83
C TYR A 56 17.95 6.51 4.10
N ALA A 57 18.03 5.30 3.54
CA ALA A 57 19.27 4.77 2.98
C ALA A 57 19.71 5.46 1.68
N LEU A 58 18.78 5.92 0.84
CA LEU A 58 19.11 6.54 -0.45
C LEU A 58 19.15 8.07 -0.40
N PHE A 59 18.36 8.68 0.48
CA PHE A 59 18.12 10.13 0.46
C PHE A 59 18.36 10.82 1.80
N ASP A 60 18.85 10.10 2.81
CA ASP A 60 19.12 10.59 4.17
C ASP A 60 17.90 11.28 4.80
N GLU A 61 16.69 10.85 4.42
CA GLU A 61 15.44 11.37 4.98
C GLU A 61 15.14 10.75 6.34
N SER A 62 14.54 11.54 7.24
CA SER A 62 14.13 11.03 8.54
C SER A 62 13.10 9.90 8.40
N SER A 63 13.35 8.80 9.14
CA SER A 63 12.43 7.66 9.28
C SER A 63 11.64 7.71 10.60
N ASP A 64 11.44 8.90 11.14
CA ASP A 64 10.62 9.10 12.33
C ASP A 64 9.16 8.65 12.12
N LEU A 65 8.48 8.37 13.23
CA LEU A 65 7.09 7.92 13.21
C LEU A 65 6.15 8.93 12.51
N ALA A 66 6.48 10.23 12.56
CA ALA A 66 5.75 11.30 11.89
C ALA A 66 5.79 11.16 10.35
N HIS A 67 6.92 10.74 9.76
CA HIS A 67 7.08 10.50 8.32
C HIS A 67 6.60 9.11 7.89
N ALA A 68 6.65 8.14 8.80
CA ALA A 68 6.13 6.80 8.56
C ALA A 68 4.59 6.78 8.49
N ALA A 69 3.89 7.60 9.28
CA ALA A 69 2.43 7.64 9.32
C ALA A 69 1.76 7.93 7.96
N PRO A 70 2.09 9.02 7.22
CA PRO A 70 1.46 9.30 5.93
C PRO A 70 1.78 8.22 4.89
N THR A 71 3.01 7.68 4.93
CA THR A 71 3.42 6.55 4.08
C THR A 71 2.55 5.33 4.35
N PHE A 72 2.37 4.96 5.62
CA PHE A 72 1.53 3.83 6.01
C PHE A 72 0.08 3.98 5.55
N VAL A 73 -0.49 5.17 5.74
CA VAL A 73 -1.88 5.47 5.32
C VAL A 73 -2.01 5.35 3.81
N LEU A 74 -1.08 5.92 3.04
CA LEU A 74 -1.09 5.87 1.58
C LEU A 74 -0.98 4.42 1.07
N LEU A 75 -0.02 3.65 1.58
CA LEU A 75 0.18 2.26 1.17
C LEU A 75 -1.03 1.39 1.57
N THR A 76 -1.60 1.62 2.75
CA THR A 76 -2.83 0.93 3.18
C THR A 76 -4.01 1.25 2.28
N ALA A 77 -4.20 2.51 1.90
CA ALA A 77 -5.25 2.90 0.96
C ALA A 77 -5.09 2.18 -0.40
N LEU A 78 -3.87 2.12 -0.93
CA LEU A 78 -3.56 1.43 -2.19
C LEU A 78 -3.74 -0.09 -2.10
N ALA A 79 -3.35 -0.70 -0.98
CA ALA A 79 -3.59 -2.13 -0.74
C ALA A 79 -5.08 -2.44 -0.64
N LEU A 80 -5.86 -1.60 0.05
CA LEU A 80 -7.32 -1.77 0.12
C LEU A 80 -7.99 -1.56 -1.24
N ALA A 81 -7.49 -0.64 -2.07
CA ALA A 81 -7.95 -0.47 -3.45
C ALA A 81 -7.68 -1.73 -4.29
N GLY A 82 -6.46 -2.28 -4.23
CA GLY A 82 -6.12 -3.54 -4.91
C GLY A 82 -6.95 -4.72 -4.42
N PHE A 83 -7.22 -4.79 -3.12
CA PHE A 83 -8.09 -5.79 -2.51
C PHE A 83 -9.53 -5.67 -3.02
N ALA A 84 -10.11 -4.46 -3.01
CA ALA A 84 -11.48 -4.22 -3.46
C ALA A 84 -11.64 -4.55 -4.95
N TYR A 85 -10.66 -4.17 -5.77
CA TYR A 85 -10.62 -4.51 -7.20
C TYR A 85 -10.66 -6.01 -7.44
N ALA A 86 -9.79 -6.76 -6.75
CA ALA A 86 -9.75 -8.22 -6.84
C ALA A 86 -11.08 -8.87 -6.40
N ARG A 87 -11.64 -8.43 -5.26
CA ARG A 87 -12.91 -8.95 -4.74
C ARG A 87 -14.07 -8.73 -5.70
N GLY A 88 -14.16 -7.56 -6.33
CA GLY A 88 -15.20 -7.27 -7.32
C GLY A 88 -15.15 -8.23 -8.51
N ARG A 89 -13.94 -8.46 -9.05
CA ARG A 89 -13.74 -9.40 -10.16
C ARG A 89 -14.01 -10.84 -9.76
N GLN A 90 -13.64 -11.24 -8.56
CA GLN A 90 -13.95 -12.58 -8.03
C GLN A 90 -15.46 -12.82 -7.94
N MET A 91 -16.22 -11.83 -7.46
CA MET A 91 -17.68 -11.96 -7.35
C MET A 91 -18.33 -12.11 -8.73
N GLN A 92 -17.92 -11.29 -9.71
CA GLN A 92 -18.44 -11.39 -11.08
C GLN A 92 -18.08 -12.73 -11.74
N ALA A 93 -16.85 -13.22 -11.55
CA ALA A 93 -16.39 -14.46 -12.16
C ALA A 93 -17.02 -15.71 -11.54
N GLN A 94 -17.20 -15.71 -10.21
CA GLN A 94 -17.71 -16.88 -9.49
C GLN A 94 -19.24 -16.91 -9.38
N TYR A 95 -19.88 -15.74 -9.35
CA TYR A 95 -21.32 -15.59 -9.21
C TYR A 95 -21.92 -14.75 -10.35
N PRO A 96 -21.75 -15.15 -11.63
CA PRO A 96 -22.27 -14.38 -12.75
C PRO A 96 -23.79 -14.17 -12.67
N TRP A 97 -24.51 -15.16 -12.15
CA TRP A 97 -25.97 -15.11 -11.94
C TRP A 97 -26.43 -14.13 -10.86
N LEU A 98 -25.52 -13.58 -10.04
CA LEU A 98 -25.84 -12.52 -9.06
C LEU A 98 -25.67 -11.11 -9.66
N SER A 99 -25.05 -11.02 -10.83
CA SER A 99 -24.74 -9.77 -11.54
C SER A 99 -25.58 -9.54 -12.81
N ASP A 100 -26.42 -10.50 -13.18
CA ASP A 100 -27.48 -10.36 -14.19
C ASP A 100 -28.76 -9.79 -13.58
#